data_AF-X1GV55-F1
#
_entry.id   AF-X1GV55-F1
#
_cell.length_a   1.000
_cell.length_b   1.000
_cell.length_c   1.000
_cell.angle_alpha   90.00
_cell.angle_beta   90.00
_cell.angle_gamma   90.00
#
_symmetry.space_group_name_H-M   'P 1'
#
loop_
_entity.id
_entity.type
_entity.pdbx_description
1 polymer ?
#
loop_
_entity_poly.entity_id
_entity_poly.type
_entity_poly.pdbx_seq_one_letter_code
_entity_poly.pdbx_strand_id
1 'polypeptide(L)'
;MYFDRIKAGMYEVITKIDIVKDGPTTALWDGNCGMGHVIAYKAMKTAIEKAKKYGLGSVAVRNSTHFGIAGYYSLMATKEGMIGFAVTNARPSMPPTFGVEPMLGTNPLTVGAPTDEEFPFLIFLVRQ
;
A
#
# COMPACT_ATOMS: atom_id res chain seq x y z
N MET A 1 2.92 0.78 -19.48
CA MET A 1 3.55 1.21 -18.21
C MET A 1 4.33 0.10 -17.49
N TYR A 2 3.69 -0.95 -16.93
CA TYR A 2 4.43 -1.98 -16.17
C TYR A 2 5.45 -2.73 -17.02
N PHE A 3 5.03 -3.21 -18.19
CA PHE A 3 5.88 -3.91 -19.14
C PHE A 3 7.10 -3.06 -19.55
N ASP A 4 6.87 -1.79 -19.88
CA ASP A 4 7.94 -0.88 -20.31
C ASP A 4 8.95 -0.64 -19.19
N ARG A 5 8.49 -0.50 -17.93
CA ARG A 5 9.36 -0.31 -16.76
C ARG A 5 10.15 -1.57 -16.42
N ILE A 6 9.58 -2.75 -16.61
CA ILE A 6 10.29 -4.03 -16.48
C ILE A 6 11.37 -4.13 -17.55
N LYS A 7 11.03 -3.85 -18.82
CA LYS A 7 12.00 -3.85 -19.93
C LYS A 7 13.14 -2.84 -19.72
N ALA A 8 12.84 -1.69 -19.12
CA ALA A 8 13.82 -0.66 -18.79
C ALA A 8 14.66 -0.98 -17.54
N GLY A 9 14.48 -2.15 -16.90
CA GLY A 9 15.21 -2.54 -15.69
C GLY A 9 14.86 -1.69 -14.46
N MET A 10 13.75 -0.95 -14.49
CA MET A 10 13.32 -0.15 -13.34
C MET A 10 12.61 -0.98 -12.28
N TYR A 11 11.99 -2.10 -12.69
CA TYR A 11 11.24 -3.00 -11.82
C TYR A 11 11.85 -4.40 -11.83
N GLU A 12 12.08 -4.96 -10.64
CA GLU A 12 12.54 -6.34 -10.47
C GLU A 12 11.37 -7.30 -10.59
N VAL A 13 11.43 -8.19 -11.58
CA VAL A 13 10.40 -9.22 -11.82
C VAL A 13 10.37 -10.22 -10.68
N ILE A 14 11.54 -10.65 -10.21
CA ILE A 14 11.68 -11.49 -9.03
C ILE A 14 11.64 -10.58 -7.81
N THR A 15 10.46 -10.45 -7.22
CA THR A 15 10.22 -9.54 -6.10
C THR A 15 10.80 -10.11 -4.80
N LYS A 16 12.02 -9.69 -4.47
CA LYS A 16 12.68 -9.95 -3.19
C LYS A 16 12.31 -8.88 -2.17
N ILE A 17 11.79 -9.30 -1.02
CA ILE A 17 11.41 -8.41 0.08
C ILE A 17 12.36 -8.69 1.24
N ASP A 18 13.12 -7.66 1.64
CA ASP A 18 14.00 -7.75 2.81
C ASP A 18 13.32 -7.12 4.03
N ILE A 19 13.29 -7.84 5.15
CA ILE A 19 12.70 -7.34 6.39
C ILE A 19 13.77 -6.54 7.13
N VAL A 20 13.62 -5.22 7.15
CA VAL A 20 14.57 -4.29 7.79
C VAL A 20 14.36 -4.25 9.30
N LYS A 21 13.10 -4.26 9.74
CA LYS A 21 12.73 -4.29 11.15
C LYS A 21 11.42 -5.04 11.30
N ASP A 22 11.33 -5.88 12.33
CA ASP A 22 10.11 -6.59 12.66
C ASP A 22 9.83 -6.49 14.16
N GLY A 23 8.63 -6.03 14.49
CA GLY A 23 8.12 -5.93 15.85
C GLY A 23 6.77 -6.64 15.98
N PRO A 24 6.19 -6.71 17.19
CA PRO A 24 4.94 -7.43 17.41
C PRO A 24 3.79 -6.93 16.53
N THR A 25 3.60 -5.62 16.46
CA THR A 25 2.49 -4.96 15.75
C THR A 25 2.92 -4.20 14.51
N THR A 26 4.23 -4.03 14.27
CA THR A 26 4.75 -3.22 13.15
C THR A 26 5.90 -3.92 12.43
N ALA A 27 6.07 -3.67 11.13
CA ALA A 27 7.25 -4.07 10.38
C ALA A 27 7.68 -3.00 9.37
N LEU A 28 8.96 -2.97 9.03
CA LEU A 28 9.54 -2.17 7.96
C LEU A 28 10.21 -3.10 6.95
N TRP A 29 9.79 -3.01 5.70
CA TRP A 29 10.31 -3.81 4.59
C TRP A 29 11.01 -2.95 3.54
N ASP A 30 12.02 -3.53 2.90
CA ASP A 30 12.64 -3.03 1.68
C ASP A 30 12.12 -3.83 0.48
N GLY A 31 11.53 -3.13 -0.48
CA GLY A 31 10.92 -3.72 -1.67
C GLY A 31 11.89 -4.02 -2.80
N ASN A 32 13.14 -3.52 -2.73
CA ASN A 32 14.18 -3.71 -3.75
C ASN A 32 13.71 -3.48 -5.19
N CYS A 33 12.90 -2.44 -5.43
CA CYS A 33 12.29 -2.12 -6.72
C CYS A 33 11.44 -3.27 -7.32
N GLY A 34 10.99 -4.22 -6.51
CA GLY A 34 10.10 -5.30 -6.92
C GLY A 34 8.69 -4.84 -7.26
N MET A 35 7.86 -5.77 -7.72
CA MET A 35 6.50 -5.47 -8.14
C MET A 35 5.62 -5.03 -6.97
N GLY A 36 5.16 -3.77 -7.02
CA GLY A 36 4.37 -3.14 -5.95
C GLY A 36 3.15 -3.94 -5.54
N HIS A 37 2.46 -4.59 -6.48
CA HIS A 37 1.31 -5.46 -6.16
C HIS A 37 1.68 -6.64 -5.26
N VAL A 38 2.81 -7.31 -5.55
CA VAL A 38 3.27 -8.47 -4.78
C VAL A 38 3.69 -8.03 -3.39
N ILE A 39 4.40 -6.90 -3.31
CA ILE A 39 4.87 -6.35 -2.03
C ILE A 39 3.68 -5.93 -1.16
N ALA A 40 2.75 -5.16 -1.71
CA ALA A 40 1.59 -4.65 -0.99
C ALA A 40 0.62 -5.76 -0.55
N TYR A 41 0.41 -6.78 -1.39
CA TYR A 41 -0.36 -7.96 -1.01
C TYR A 41 0.26 -8.68 0.20
N LYS A 42 1.57 -8.95 0.15
CA LYS A 42 2.29 -9.59 1.24
C LYS A 42 2.30 -8.72 2.50
N ALA A 43 2.50 -7.41 2.36
CA ALA A 43 2.53 -6.46 3.45
C ALA A 43 1.19 -6.40 4.19
N MET A 44 0.08 -6.30 3.45
CA MET A 44 -1.26 -6.31 4.04
C MET A 44 -1.57 -7.66 4.70
N LYS A 45 -1.19 -8.79 4.07
CA LYS A 45 -1.36 -10.11 4.69
C LYS A 45 -0.62 -10.21 6.03
N THR A 46 0.64 -9.78 6.09
CA THR A 46 1.40 -9.75 7.35
C THR A 46 0.80 -8.79 8.37
N ALA A 47 0.28 -7.63 7.95
CA ALA A 47 -0.43 -6.72 8.83
C ALA A 47 -1.67 -7.39 9.44
N ILE A 48 -2.48 -8.08 8.65
CA ILE A 48 -3.65 -8.85 9.13
C ILE A 48 -3.21 -9.94 10.13
N GLU A 49 -2.17 -10.71 9.82
CA GLU A 49 -1.66 -11.75 10.73
C GLU A 49 -1.23 -11.18 12.08
N LYS A 50 -0.53 -10.04 12.09
CA LYS A 50 -0.16 -9.32 13.33
C LYS A 50 -1.39 -8.78 14.06
N ALA A 51 -2.34 -8.20 13.33
CA ALA A 51 -3.58 -7.68 13.91
C ALA A 51 -4.42 -8.78 14.58
N LYS A 52 -4.50 -9.98 13.98
CA LYS A 52 -5.17 -11.15 14.59
C LYS A 52 -4.58 -11.52 15.95
N LYS A 53 -3.27 -11.36 16.11
CA LYS A 53 -2.55 -11.77 17.32
C LYS A 53 -2.47 -10.69 18.39
N TYR A 54 -2.32 -9.43 17.99
CA TYR A 54 -1.99 -8.31 18.89
C TYR A 54 -3.00 -7.15 18.86
N GLY A 55 -4.07 -7.26 18.08
CA GLY A 55 -5.09 -6.22 17.91
C GLY A 55 -4.72 -5.11 16.91
N LEU A 56 -3.45 -5.00 16.52
CA LEU A 56 -2.98 -4.06 15.49
C LEU A 56 -1.82 -4.65 14.68
N GLY A 57 -1.81 -4.34 13.39
CA GLY A 57 -0.74 -4.71 12.48
C GLY A 57 -0.52 -3.61 11.43
N SER A 58 0.74 -3.19 11.25
CA SER A 58 1.11 -2.22 10.23
C SER A 58 2.44 -2.61 9.58
N VAL A 59 2.54 -2.45 8.27
CA VAL A 59 3.76 -2.72 7.52
C VAL A 59 4.08 -1.51 6.65
N ALA A 60 5.21 -0.86 6.95
CA ALA A 60 5.77 0.18 6.11
C ALA A 60 6.71 -0.45 5.08
N VAL A 61 6.68 0.04 3.85
CA VAL A 61 7.52 -0.47 2.76
C VAL A 61 8.26 0.70 2.13
N ARG A 62 9.58 0.57 1.98
CA ARG A 62 10.42 1.50 1.20
C ARG A 62 10.94 0.84 -0.07
N ASN A 63 11.43 1.64 -1.02
CA ASN A 63 11.95 1.19 -2.31
C ASN A 63 11.00 0.23 -3.06
N SER A 64 9.69 0.50 -2.97
CA SER A 64 8.66 -0.23 -3.71
C SER A 64 8.36 0.43 -5.05
N THR A 65 7.39 -0.12 -5.78
CA THR A 65 6.94 0.41 -7.06
C THR A 65 5.42 0.56 -7.07
N HIS A 66 4.86 1.06 -8.19
CA HIS A 66 3.42 1.30 -8.30
C HIS A 66 2.60 0.03 -8.02
N PHE A 67 1.64 0.12 -7.10
CA PHE A 67 0.90 -1.03 -6.56
C PHE A 67 -0.56 -1.14 -7.04
N GLY A 68 -0.96 -0.38 -8.07
CA GLY A 68 -2.32 -0.42 -8.60
C GLY A 68 -3.34 0.26 -7.69
N ILE A 69 -4.52 -0.35 -7.55
CA ILE A 69 -5.65 0.19 -6.78
C ILE A 69 -5.44 -0.04 -5.27
N ALA A 70 -5.14 1.04 -4.54
CA ALA A 70 -4.91 0.99 -3.09
C ALA A 70 -6.07 0.32 -2.31
N GLY A 71 -7.31 0.51 -2.76
CA GLY A 71 -8.51 0.00 -2.08
C GLY A 71 -8.57 -1.53 -2.02
N TYR A 72 -7.91 -2.22 -2.95
CA TYR A 72 -7.82 -3.68 -2.92
C TYR A 72 -7.18 -4.18 -1.63
N TYR A 73 -6.15 -3.49 -1.12
CA TYR A 73 -5.46 -3.89 0.11
C TYR A 73 -6.30 -3.61 1.35
N SER A 74 -6.98 -2.45 1.43
CA SER A 74 -7.94 -2.19 2.51
C SER A 74 -9.05 -3.26 2.54
N LEU A 75 -9.54 -3.68 1.38
CA LEU A 75 -10.55 -4.74 1.27
C LEU A 75 -10.05 -6.12 1.72
N MET A 76 -8.73 -6.39 1.68
CA MET A 76 -8.19 -7.64 2.22
C MET A 76 -8.42 -7.73 3.73
N ALA A 77 -8.25 -6.63 4.46
CA ALA A 77 -8.47 -6.60 5.90
C ALA A 77 -9.97 -6.65 6.25
N THR A 78 -10.84 -6.00 5.48
CA THR A 78 -12.29 -6.06 5.73
C THR A 78 -12.85 -7.47 5.56
N LYS A 79 -12.33 -8.26 4.62
CA LYS A 79 -12.68 -9.68 4.45
C LYS A 79 -12.35 -10.54 5.68
N GLU A 80 -11.44 -10.07 6.53
CA GLU A 80 -11.01 -10.74 7.76
C GLU A 80 -11.68 -10.14 8.99
N GLY A 81 -12.74 -9.32 8.81
CA GLY A 81 -13.46 -8.67 9.89
C GLY A 81 -12.69 -7.52 10.54
N MET A 82 -11.75 -6.91 9.82
CA MET A 82 -10.86 -5.86 10.34
C MET A 82 -10.98 -4.54 9.57
N ILE A 83 -10.69 -3.42 10.25
CA ILE A 83 -10.51 -2.13 9.58
C ILE A 83 -9.19 -2.16 8.80
N GLY A 84 -9.25 -1.87 7.50
CA GLY A 84 -8.12 -1.89 6.58
C GLY A 84 -7.67 -0.49 6.16
N PHE A 85 -6.38 -0.21 6.27
CA PHE A 85 -5.80 1.09 5.88
C PHE A 85 -4.64 0.91 4.91
N ALA A 86 -4.64 1.64 3.80
CA ALA A 86 -3.51 1.67 2.87
C ALA A 86 -3.25 3.08 2.35
N VAL A 87 -1.96 3.45 2.31
CA VAL A 87 -1.47 4.72 1.79
C VAL A 87 -0.20 4.49 0.97
N THR A 88 0.01 5.33 -0.04
CA THR A 88 1.30 5.40 -0.76
C THR A 88 1.52 6.80 -1.28
N ASN A 89 2.77 7.12 -1.62
CA ASN A 89 3.09 8.28 -2.42
C ASN A 89 3.07 7.95 -3.93
N ALA A 90 2.94 8.99 -4.75
CA ALA A 90 3.10 8.93 -6.20
C ALA A 90 4.15 9.94 -6.67
N ARG A 91 4.50 9.89 -7.96
CA ARG A 91 5.41 10.89 -8.56
C ARG A 91 4.80 12.30 -8.43
N PRO A 92 5.61 13.36 -8.24
CA PRO A 92 5.13 14.73 -8.21
C PRO A 92 4.34 15.06 -9.48
N SER A 93 3.09 15.47 -9.31
CA SER A 93 2.17 15.86 -10.38
C SER A 93 1.25 17.01 -9.99
N MET A 94 1.15 17.32 -8.70
CA MET A 94 0.22 18.30 -8.14
C MET A 94 0.97 19.44 -7.45
N PRO A 95 0.63 20.71 -7.71
CA PRO A 95 1.15 21.82 -6.92
C PRO A 95 0.55 21.81 -5.52
N PRO A 96 1.29 22.31 -4.51
CA PRO A 96 0.70 22.57 -3.20
C PRO A 96 -0.33 23.71 -3.31
N THR A 97 -1.18 23.87 -2.30
CA THR A 97 -2.14 24.99 -2.25
C THR A 97 -1.41 26.31 -2.44
N PHE A 98 -1.87 27.14 -3.38
CA PHE A 98 -1.24 28.40 -3.80
C PHE A 98 0.13 28.28 -4.49
N GLY A 99 0.57 27.07 -4.80
CA GLY A 99 1.74 26.81 -5.64
C GLY A 99 1.38 26.67 -7.12
N VAL A 100 2.40 26.75 -7.96
CA VAL A 100 2.30 26.52 -9.42
C VAL A 100 3.22 25.41 -9.91
N GLU A 101 4.15 24.96 -9.08
CA GLU A 101 5.10 23.89 -9.40
C GLU A 101 4.64 22.54 -8.81
N PRO A 102 4.70 21.44 -9.57
CA PRO A 102 4.29 20.12 -9.10
C PRO A 102 5.28 19.57 -8.07
N MET A 103 4.81 19.42 -6.82
CA MET A 103 5.61 18.89 -5.70
C MET A 103 5.01 17.63 -5.07
N LEU A 104 3.69 17.47 -5.12
CA LEU A 104 2.96 16.39 -4.47
C LEU A 104 2.51 15.35 -5.49
N GLY A 105 2.45 14.08 -5.10
CA GLY A 105 1.75 13.06 -5.86
C GLY A 105 0.25 13.03 -5.55
N THR A 106 -0.49 12.24 -6.32
CA THR A 106 -1.91 11.94 -6.08
C THR A 106 -2.16 11.20 -4.75
N ASN A 107 -1.09 10.63 -4.17
CA ASN A 107 -0.98 10.06 -2.83
C ASN A 107 -2.29 9.47 -2.29
N PRO A 108 -2.72 8.31 -2.82
CA PRO A 108 -4.01 7.74 -2.46
C PRO A 108 -4.01 7.30 -0.99
N LEU A 109 -5.16 7.46 -0.36
CA LEU A 109 -5.48 6.98 0.98
C LEU A 109 -6.77 6.18 0.93
N THR A 110 -6.74 4.97 1.48
CA THR A 110 -7.92 4.11 1.52
C THR A 110 -8.18 3.59 2.92
N VAL A 111 -9.45 3.63 3.31
CA VAL A 111 -9.94 3.05 4.56
C VAL A 111 -11.10 2.12 4.20
N GLY A 112 -11.02 0.89 4.66
CA GLY A 112 -12.10 -0.08 4.58
C GLY A 112 -12.54 -0.49 5.98
N ALA A 113 -13.84 -0.69 6.19
CA ALA A 113 -14.37 -1.25 7.43
C ALA A 113 -15.42 -2.33 7.12
N PRO A 114 -15.46 -3.44 7.89
CA PRO A 114 -16.52 -4.41 7.79
C PRO A 114 -17.84 -3.80 8.27
N THR A 115 -18.93 -4.26 7.68
CA THR A 115 -20.31 -3.86 7.98
C THR A 115 -21.15 -5.13 8.16
N ASP A 116 -22.37 -4.96 8.65
CA ASP A 116 -23.42 -5.98 8.70
C ASP A 116 -24.16 -6.17 7.36
N GLU A 117 -23.84 -5.35 6.37
CA GLU A 117 -24.38 -5.41 5.00
C GLU A 117 -23.58 -6.36 4.08
N GLU A 118 -24.12 -6.66 2.89
CA GLU A 118 -23.47 -7.53 1.90
C GLU A 118 -22.14 -6.98 1.35
N PHE A 119 -21.87 -5.68 1.53
CA PHE A 119 -20.66 -5.01 1.05
C PHE A 119 -20.00 -4.20 2.17
N PRO A 120 -18.65 -4.21 2.23
CA PRO A 120 -17.93 -3.43 3.22
C PRO A 120 -17.99 -1.93 2.90
N PHE A 121 -17.84 -1.10 3.93
CA PHE A 121 -17.55 0.31 3.73
C PHE A 121 -16.14 0.48 3.17
N LEU A 122 -15.96 1.23 2.09
CA LEU A 122 -14.66 1.56 1.51
C LEU A 122 -14.66 3.01 1.03
N ILE A 123 -13.72 3.80 1.52
CA ILE A 123 -13.42 5.13 0.99
C ILE A 123 -12.06 5.11 0.30
N PHE A 124 -12.02 5.73 -0.89
CA PHE A 124 -10.81 5.91 -1.69
C PHE A 124 -10.60 7.39 -1.95
N LEU A 125 -9.66 8.01 -1.24
CA LEU A 125 -9.34 9.41 -1.36
C LEU A 125 -8.08 9.59 -2.21
N VAL A 126 -8.13 10.52 -3.16
CA VAL A 126 -7.01 10.92 -4.00
C VAL A 126 -6.88 12.43 -3.91
N ARG A 127 -5.65 12.94 -3.83
CA ARG A 127 -5.42 14.36 -4.01
C ARG A 127 -5.57 14.71 -5.48
N GLN A 128 -6.54 15.58 -5.77
CA GLN A 128 -6.72 16.26 -7.05
C GLN A 128 -6.19 17.69 -6.97
#